data_AF-A0AAU3GZZ2-F1
#
_entry.id   AF-A0AAU3GZZ2-F1
#
_cell.length_a   1.000
_cell.length_b   1.000
_cell.length_c   1.000
_cell.angle_alpha   90.00
_cell.angle_beta   90.00
_cell.angle_gamma   90.00
#
_symmetry.space_group_name_H-M   'P 1'
#
loop_
_entity.id
_entity.type
_entity.pdbx_description
1 polymer ?
#
loop_
_entity_poly.entity_id
_entity_poly.type
_entity_poly.pdbx_seq_one_letter_code
_entity_poly.pdbx_strand_id
1 'polypeptide(L)'
;MSDSQRMEADAEAGDGTPGSGPRRRSLLARAGIIALVLAVPAGGLVWLFQDELFHPFGDARACDGSDAPLSGLLGPGGTSLPADASDVHYHTQNGRTEVSFLSGRIPDFLHRAGFVPDGTSPFDAEHDHRYAIGENETELPAGLCGPGARAPLVTYSGSAAEILVERSPFTADRFRAPARAIVTYNTP
;
A
#
# COMPACT_ATOMS: atom_id res chain seq x y z
N MET A 1 25.88 56.38 -78.71
CA MET A 1 25.52 55.05 -78.19
C MET A 1 25.06 55.21 -76.74
N SER A 2 23.75 55.32 -76.54
CA SER A 2 23.05 54.95 -75.29
C SER A 2 21.57 54.94 -75.60
N ASP A 3 20.99 53.78 -75.35
CA ASP A 3 19.71 53.30 -75.82
C ASP A 3 18.58 53.72 -74.86
N SER A 4 17.50 54.22 -75.46
CA SER A 4 16.10 53.97 -75.13
C SER A 4 15.64 54.04 -73.65
N GLN A 5 15.18 55.23 -73.24
CA GLN A 5 14.05 55.37 -72.32
C GLN A 5 12.74 55.32 -73.11
N ARG A 6 11.76 54.51 -72.69
CA ARG A 6 10.41 54.47 -73.24
C ARG A 6 9.36 54.74 -72.15
N MET A 7 8.64 55.84 -72.35
CA MET A 7 7.35 56.28 -71.78
C MET A 7 6.31 55.15 -71.67
N GLU A 8 5.68 54.99 -70.49
CA GLU A 8 4.31 55.43 -70.09
C GLU A 8 3.14 54.70 -70.78
N ALA A 9 2.25 54.12 -69.96
CA ALA A 9 0.82 54.48 -69.89
C ALA A 9 0.08 53.67 -68.78
N ASP A 10 -0.37 54.41 -67.77
CA ASP A 10 -1.69 54.43 -67.11
C ASP A 10 -2.42 53.17 -66.57
N ALA A 11 -2.74 53.34 -65.28
CA ALA A 11 -4.04 53.19 -64.61
C ALA A 11 -4.68 51.80 -64.48
N GLU A 12 -4.69 51.28 -63.25
CA GLU A 12 -5.96 50.90 -62.63
C GLU A 12 -5.90 51.08 -61.11
N ALA A 13 -6.74 51.97 -60.61
CA ALA A 13 -7.04 52.13 -59.19
C ALA A 13 -7.96 50.98 -58.75
N GLY A 14 -7.38 50.00 -58.06
CA GLY A 14 -8.12 48.96 -57.34
C GLY A 14 -8.26 49.30 -55.86
N ASP A 15 -9.26 50.11 -55.55
CA ASP A 15 -9.86 50.23 -54.22
C ASP A 15 -10.32 48.84 -53.74
N GLY A 16 -9.98 48.48 -52.50
CA GLY A 16 -10.25 47.15 -51.98
C GLY A 16 -9.61 46.81 -50.65
N THR A 17 -9.86 47.59 -49.60
CA THR A 17 -9.87 47.04 -48.24
C THR A 17 -11.31 47.13 -47.75
N PRO A 18 -11.97 46.03 -47.35
CA PRO A 18 -11.71 45.54 -46.00
C PRO A 18 -11.92 44.03 -45.73
N GLY A 19 -11.18 43.53 -44.74
CA GLY A 19 -11.74 42.56 -43.79
C GLY A 19 -11.17 41.14 -43.83
N SER A 20 -10.22 40.87 -42.93
CA SER A 20 -10.08 39.55 -42.29
C SER A 20 -9.42 39.74 -40.93
N GLY A 21 -10.23 39.57 -39.89
CA GLY A 21 -10.04 40.22 -38.60
C GLY A 21 -9.06 39.55 -37.62
N PRO A 22 -8.73 40.25 -36.51
CA PRO A 22 -7.84 39.75 -35.46
C PRO A 22 -8.49 38.67 -34.55
N ARG A 23 -9.75 38.31 -34.80
CA ARG A 23 -10.60 37.51 -33.88
C ARG A 23 -10.20 36.03 -33.77
N ARG A 24 -9.66 35.41 -34.83
CA ARG A 24 -9.30 33.97 -34.79
C ARG A 24 -8.06 33.69 -33.94
N ARG A 25 -7.06 34.58 -33.98
CA ARG A 25 -5.83 34.46 -33.16
C ARG A 25 -6.13 34.68 -31.68
N SER A 26 -7.01 35.63 -31.34
CA SER A 26 -7.42 35.87 -29.95
C SER A 26 -8.27 34.74 -29.36
N LEU A 27 -9.08 34.06 -30.18
CA LEU A 27 -9.89 32.92 -29.73
C LEU A 27 -9.03 31.68 -29.49
N LEU A 28 -8.04 31.41 -30.35
CA LEU A 28 -7.09 30.31 -30.15
C LEU A 28 -6.19 30.56 -28.93
N ALA A 29 -5.73 31.80 -28.73
CA ALA A 29 -4.96 32.17 -27.55
C ALA A 29 -5.80 32.03 -26.26
N ARG A 30 -7.07 32.46 -26.27
CA ARG A 30 -7.99 32.27 -25.13
C ARG A 30 -8.28 30.79 -24.85
N ALA A 31 -8.48 29.99 -25.89
CA ALA A 31 -8.70 28.55 -25.73
C ALA A 31 -7.45 27.86 -25.14
N GLY A 32 -6.25 28.24 -25.56
CA GLY A 32 -5.00 27.75 -24.98
C GLY A 32 -4.82 28.15 -23.52
N ILE A 33 -5.15 29.39 -23.15
CA ILE A 33 -5.12 29.86 -21.75
C ILE A 33 -6.14 29.11 -20.90
N ILE A 34 -7.37 28.92 -21.39
CA ILE A 34 -8.41 28.16 -20.68
C ILE A 34 -7.96 26.70 -20.50
N ALA A 35 -7.38 26.08 -21.52
CA ALA A 35 -6.85 24.73 -21.42
C ALA A 35 -5.71 24.63 -20.40
N LEU A 36 -4.80 25.60 -20.38
CA LEU A 36 -3.70 25.66 -19.40
C LEU A 36 -4.23 25.86 -17.97
N VAL A 37 -5.17 26.78 -17.79
CA VAL A 37 -5.80 27.07 -16.49
C VAL A 37 -6.64 25.90 -15.98
N LEU A 38 -7.20 25.06 -16.87
CA LEU A 38 -7.91 23.83 -16.49
C LEU A 38 -6.96 22.64 -16.27
N ALA A 39 -5.85 22.58 -16.99
CA ALA A 39 -4.88 21.48 -16.87
C ALA A 39 -4.05 21.57 -15.58
N VAL A 40 -3.69 22.77 -15.13
CA VAL A 40 -2.91 22.99 -13.89
C VAL A 40 -3.62 22.47 -12.62
N PRO A 41 -4.92 22.74 -12.37
CA PRO A 41 -5.62 22.19 -11.21
C PRO A 41 -5.90 20.70 -11.35
N ALA A 42 -6.18 20.18 -12.56
CA ALA A 42 -6.36 18.74 -12.76
C ALA A 42 -5.07 17.95 -12.50
N GLY A 43 -3.91 18.45 -12.96
CA GLY A 43 -2.61 17.85 -12.67
C GLY A 43 -2.16 18.04 -11.22
N GLY A 44 -2.46 19.21 -10.62
CA GLY A 44 -2.09 19.51 -9.24
C GLY A 44 -2.91 18.74 -8.20
N LEU A 45 -4.21 18.51 -8.45
CA LEU A 45 -5.05 17.69 -7.58
C LEU A 45 -4.62 16.22 -7.64
N VAL A 46 -4.33 15.66 -8.82
CA VAL A 46 -3.83 14.28 -8.94
C VAL A 46 -2.52 14.08 -8.16
N TRP A 47 -1.62 15.07 -8.16
CA TRP A 47 -0.35 14.98 -7.42
C TRP A 47 -0.54 15.03 -5.90
N LEU A 48 -1.51 15.80 -5.40
CA LEU A 48 -1.80 15.92 -3.97
C LEU A 48 -2.47 14.68 -3.35
N PHE A 49 -3.08 13.81 -4.17
CA PHE A 49 -3.72 12.58 -3.69
C PHE A 49 -2.87 11.32 -3.94
N GLN A 50 -1.68 11.44 -4.54
CA GLN A 50 -0.81 10.27 -4.71
C GLN A 50 -0.35 9.71 -3.37
N ASP A 51 -0.04 10.55 -2.39
CA ASP A 51 0.49 10.09 -1.09
C ASP A 51 -0.56 9.36 -0.21
N GLU A 52 -1.87 9.50 -0.47
CA GLU A 52 -2.93 8.68 0.17
C GLU A 52 -3.40 7.49 -0.68
N LEU A 53 -2.91 7.35 -1.92
CA LEU A 53 -3.31 6.27 -2.85
C LEU A 53 -2.37 5.04 -2.82
N PHE A 54 -1.25 5.11 -2.13
CA PHE A 54 -0.28 4.01 -2.05
C PHE A 54 0.05 3.83 -0.56
N HIS A 55 -0.57 2.88 0.15
CA HIS A 55 -0.21 1.46 0.15
C HIS A 55 -1.43 0.54 0.28
N PRO A 56 -1.34 -0.73 -0.14
CA PRO A 56 -0.87 -1.24 -1.41
C PRO A 56 -2.08 -1.19 -2.36
N PHE A 57 -2.28 -0.07 -3.04
CA PHE A 57 -3.54 0.28 -3.73
C PHE A 57 -4.68 0.78 -2.81
N GLY A 58 -4.36 1.45 -1.69
CA GLY A 58 -5.32 2.13 -0.81
C GLY A 58 -5.93 1.29 0.31
N ASP A 59 -5.29 0.17 0.68
CA ASP A 59 -5.67 -0.60 1.87
C ASP A 59 -4.97 -0.02 3.10
N ALA A 60 -5.76 0.60 3.99
CA ALA A 60 -5.28 1.23 5.22
C ALA A 60 -4.57 0.27 6.19
N ARG A 61 -4.64 -1.04 5.95
CA ARG A 61 -3.93 -2.06 6.73
C ARG A 61 -2.50 -2.28 6.26
N ALA A 62 -2.11 -1.82 5.08
CA ALA A 62 -0.75 -2.01 4.62
C ALA A 62 0.19 -0.94 5.14
N CYS A 63 1.38 -1.40 5.45
CA CYS A 63 2.45 -0.58 5.93
C CYS A 63 3.30 -0.06 4.79
N ASP A 64 4.02 1.02 5.09
CA ASP A 64 4.86 1.70 4.12
C ASP A 64 5.90 0.77 3.49
N GLY A 65 6.02 0.84 2.16
CA GLY A 65 6.92 -0.01 1.39
C GLY A 65 6.33 -1.35 0.94
N SER A 66 5.06 -1.65 1.29
CA SER A 66 4.38 -2.85 0.80
C SER A 66 4.25 -2.86 -0.73
N ASP A 67 4.74 -3.92 -1.37
CA ASP A 67 4.79 -4.07 -2.83
C ASP A 67 3.59 -4.85 -3.44
N ALA A 68 2.75 -5.46 -2.60
CA ALA A 68 1.66 -6.35 -2.98
C ALA A 68 0.49 -6.28 -1.97
N PRO A 69 -0.75 -6.63 -2.40
CA PRO A 69 -1.87 -6.69 -1.49
C PRO A 69 -1.80 -7.95 -0.62
N LEU A 70 -2.37 -7.88 0.58
CA LEU A 70 -2.40 -9.03 1.48
C LEU A 70 -3.19 -10.17 0.85
N SER A 71 -2.56 -11.34 0.72
CA SER A 71 -3.27 -12.56 0.35
C SER A 71 -4.29 -12.88 1.45
N GLY A 72 -5.54 -13.19 1.07
CA GLY A 72 -6.58 -13.58 2.03
C GLY A 72 -6.31 -14.88 2.78
N LEU A 73 -5.16 -15.53 2.51
CA LEU A 73 -4.71 -16.80 3.07
C LEU A 73 -3.35 -16.59 3.75
N LEU A 74 -3.20 -17.15 4.95
CA LEU A 74 -2.06 -17.04 5.85
C LEU A 74 -1.58 -18.43 6.27
N GLY A 75 -0.26 -18.57 6.43
CA GLY A 75 0.36 -19.78 6.99
C GLY A 75 0.40 -21.00 6.04
N PRO A 76 0.95 -22.13 6.52
CA PRO A 76 1.19 -23.31 5.69
C PRO A 76 -0.10 -23.98 5.18
N GLY A 77 -1.18 -23.91 5.97
CA GLY A 77 -2.50 -24.40 5.60
C GLY A 77 -3.32 -23.44 4.74
N GLY A 78 -2.81 -22.23 4.45
CA GLY A 78 -3.53 -21.21 3.68
C GLY A 78 -4.88 -20.85 4.31
N THR A 79 -4.88 -20.47 5.60
CA THR A 79 -6.11 -20.15 6.33
C THR A 79 -6.39 -18.65 6.29
N SER A 80 -7.66 -18.25 6.32
CA SER A 80 -7.99 -16.82 6.41
C SER A 80 -7.69 -16.26 7.80
N LEU A 81 -7.53 -14.94 7.89
CA LEU A 81 -7.52 -14.22 9.17
C LEU A 81 -8.68 -14.68 10.06
N PRO A 82 -8.50 -14.70 11.40
CA PRO A 82 -9.61 -14.93 12.33
C PRO A 82 -10.75 -13.94 12.06
N ALA A 83 -12.00 -14.40 12.21
CA ALA A 83 -13.18 -13.56 11.97
C ALA A 83 -13.27 -12.35 12.93
N ASP A 84 -12.61 -12.42 14.08
CA ASP A 84 -12.51 -11.35 15.08
C ASP A 84 -11.19 -10.57 14.99
N ALA A 85 -10.40 -10.77 13.92
CA ALA A 85 -9.15 -10.06 13.73
C ALA A 85 -9.40 -8.54 13.65
N SER A 86 -8.66 -7.81 14.46
CA SER A 86 -8.69 -6.34 14.54
C SER A 86 -7.26 -5.82 14.56
N ASP A 87 -7.10 -4.50 14.35
CA ASP A 87 -5.79 -3.85 14.32
C ASP A 87 -4.79 -4.60 13.42
N VAL A 88 -5.26 -4.89 12.20
CA VAL A 88 -4.53 -5.66 11.20
C VAL A 88 -3.57 -4.73 10.46
N HIS A 89 -2.29 -5.06 10.51
CA HIS A 89 -1.22 -4.37 9.80
C HIS A 89 -0.41 -5.40 9.02
N TYR A 90 -0.04 -5.11 7.78
CA TYR A 90 0.79 -6.02 7.00
C TYR A 90 1.85 -5.29 6.18
N HIS A 91 2.96 -6.00 5.93
CA HIS A 91 4.03 -5.56 5.07
C HIS A 91 4.37 -6.68 4.10
N THR A 92 4.42 -6.38 2.80
CA THR A 92 4.86 -7.32 1.77
C THR A 92 6.10 -6.79 1.08
N GLN A 93 7.12 -7.62 0.91
CA GLN A 93 8.30 -7.24 0.17
C GLN A 93 9.00 -8.45 -0.41
N ASN A 94 9.26 -8.44 -1.72
CA ASN A 94 10.05 -9.47 -2.42
C ASN A 94 9.53 -10.90 -2.17
N GLY A 95 8.21 -11.09 -2.14
CA GLY A 95 7.59 -12.39 -1.90
C GLY A 95 7.59 -12.83 -0.43
N ARG A 96 8.03 -12.00 0.52
CA ARG A 96 7.82 -12.20 1.95
C ARG A 96 6.64 -11.36 2.42
N THR A 97 5.76 -11.95 3.23
CA THR A 97 4.63 -11.27 3.84
C THR A 97 4.67 -11.41 5.35
N GLU A 98 4.50 -10.29 6.03
CA GLU A 98 4.40 -10.20 7.49
C GLU A 98 3.06 -9.55 7.85
N VAL A 99 2.33 -10.14 8.79
CA VAL A 99 0.98 -9.70 9.18
C VAL A 99 0.87 -9.69 10.69
N SER A 100 0.58 -8.52 11.28
CA SER A 100 0.25 -8.33 12.69
C SER A 100 -1.26 -8.16 12.85
N PHE A 101 -1.87 -8.82 13.82
CA PHE A 101 -3.28 -8.64 14.15
C PHE A 101 -3.57 -8.98 15.62
N LEU A 102 -4.66 -8.42 16.16
CA LEU A 102 -5.24 -8.78 17.45
C LEU A 102 -6.42 -9.73 17.28
N SER A 103 -6.47 -10.82 18.06
CA SER A 103 -7.61 -11.74 18.07
C SER A 103 -7.73 -12.47 19.42
N GLY A 104 -8.97 -12.81 19.79
CA GLY A 104 -9.26 -13.71 20.91
C GLY A 104 -9.33 -15.19 20.50
N ARG A 105 -9.25 -15.48 19.19
CA ARG A 105 -9.39 -16.81 18.59
C ARG A 105 -8.05 -17.40 18.11
N ILE A 106 -6.94 -16.99 18.72
CA ILE A 106 -5.62 -17.49 18.35
C ILE A 106 -5.47 -19.01 18.47
N PRO A 107 -5.95 -19.70 19.53
CA PRO A 107 -5.86 -21.15 19.60
C PRO A 107 -6.47 -21.84 18.37
N ASP A 108 -7.71 -21.48 18.01
CA ASP A 108 -8.38 -22.04 16.84
C ASP A 108 -7.66 -21.69 15.53
N PHE A 109 -7.07 -20.49 15.44
CA PHE A 109 -6.29 -20.08 14.27
C PHE A 109 -5.03 -20.91 14.10
N LEU A 110 -4.29 -21.19 15.18
CA LEU A 110 -3.07 -22.00 15.14
C LEU A 110 -3.35 -23.40 14.58
N HIS A 111 -4.46 -24.01 14.98
CA HIS A 111 -4.89 -25.31 14.44
C HIS A 111 -5.26 -25.23 12.96
N ARG A 112 -6.17 -24.32 12.58
CA ARG A 112 -6.61 -24.19 11.18
C ARG A 112 -5.50 -23.76 10.22
N ALA A 113 -4.52 -22.99 10.70
CA ALA A 113 -3.36 -22.59 9.92
C ALA A 113 -2.34 -23.73 9.77
N GLY A 114 -2.44 -24.79 10.59
CA GLY A 114 -1.50 -25.91 10.59
C GLY A 114 -0.20 -25.65 11.35
N PHE A 115 -0.16 -24.63 12.23
CA PHE A 115 0.97 -24.41 13.14
C PHE A 115 0.95 -25.39 14.32
N VAL A 116 -0.24 -25.82 14.73
CA VAL A 116 -0.44 -26.77 15.82
C VAL A 116 -1.36 -27.89 15.31
N PRO A 117 -1.02 -29.18 15.49
CA PRO A 117 -1.88 -30.28 15.07
C PRO A 117 -3.30 -30.20 15.66
N ASP A 118 -4.30 -30.69 14.93
CA ASP A 118 -5.68 -30.69 15.42
C ASP A 118 -5.82 -31.51 16.71
N GLY A 119 -6.48 -30.93 17.71
CA GLY A 119 -6.78 -31.58 18.99
C GLY A 119 -5.61 -31.64 19.98
N THR A 120 -4.45 -31.03 19.67
CA THR A 120 -3.35 -30.89 20.62
C THR A 120 -3.43 -29.54 21.36
N SER A 121 -2.69 -29.41 22.45
CA SER A 121 -2.59 -28.12 23.16
C SER A 121 -1.54 -27.24 22.47
N PRO A 122 -1.81 -25.95 22.21
CA PRO A 122 -0.79 -25.03 21.73
C PRO A 122 0.26 -24.70 22.79
N PHE A 123 0.11 -25.17 24.04
CA PHE A 123 1.00 -24.87 25.16
C PHE A 123 1.82 -26.08 25.64
N ASP A 124 2.01 -27.09 24.79
CA ASP A 124 2.86 -28.23 25.16
C ASP A 124 4.33 -27.81 25.33
N ALA A 125 5.15 -28.70 25.90
CA ALA A 125 6.55 -28.42 26.18
C ALA A 125 7.42 -28.29 24.92
N GLU A 126 6.98 -28.82 23.78
CA GLU A 126 7.67 -28.70 22.49
C GLU A 126 7.57 -27.27 21.95
N HIS A 127 6.51 -26.56 22.32
CA HIS A 127 6.30 -25.15 21.99
C HIS A 127 6.70 -24.18 23.11
N ASP A 128 7.34 -24.61 24.20
CA ASP A 128 7.83 -23.71 25.27
C ASP A 128 9.13 -22.98 24.92
N HIS A 129 9.39 -22.79 23.62
CA HIS A 129 10.44 -21.91 23.12
C HIS A 129 10.03 -20.46 23.35
N ARG A 130 10.37 -19.93 24.53
CA ARG A 130 10.20 -18.52 24.85
C ARG A 130 11.04 -17.69 23.89
N TYR A 131 10.37 -16.86 23.08
CA TYR A 131 11.07 -15.86 22.29
C TYR A 131 11.69 -14.85 23.26
N ALA A 132 13.02 -14.69 23.20
CA ALA A 132 13.79 -13.93 24.18
C ALA A 132 13.69 -12.42 23.89
N ILE A 133 12.56 -11.84 24.30
CA ILE A 133 12.38 -10.40 24.44
C ILE A 133 12.44 -10.04 25.92
N GLY A 134 13.10 -8.94 26.26
CA GLY A 134 13.17 -8.45 27.63
C GLY A 134 11.77 -8.17 28.21
N GLU A 135 11.63 -8.25 29.53
CA GLU A 135 10.37 -7.90 30.17
C GLU A 135 9.99 -6.44 29.83
N ASN A 136 8.78 -6.24 29.31
CA ASN A 136 8.25 -4.96 28.81
C ASN A 136 8.80 -4.45 27.47
N GLU A 137 9.59 -5.25 26.76
CA GLU A 137 9.97 -4.96 25.38
C GLU A 137 8.90 -5.45 24.40
N THR A 138 8.93 -4.88 23.19
CA THR A 138 7.99 -5.19 22.10
C THR A 138 8.73 -5.62 20.83
N GLU A 139 8.23 -6.65 20.16
CA GLU A 139 8.68 -7.06 18.82
C GLU A 139 7.84 -6.37 17.75
N LEU A 140 8.50 -5.73 16.80
CA LEU A 140 7.87 -5.31 15.56
C LEU A 140 8.87 -5.52 14.41
N PRO A 141 8.62 -6.50 13.52
CA PRO A 141 9.48 -6.72 12.36
C PRO A 141 9.66 -5.46 11.53
N ALA A 142 10.84 -5.33 10.91
CA ALA A 142 11.17 -4.15 10.10
C ALA A 142 10.20 -4.00 8.92
N GLY A 143 9.65 -2.80 8.76
CA GLY A 143 8.65 -2.48 7.72
C GLY A 143 7.20 -2.71 8.18
N LEU A 144 6.98 -3.49 9.23
CA LEU A 144 5.65 -3.62 9.81
C LEU A 144 5.33 -2.36 10.65
N CYS A 145 4.15 -1.83 10.43
CA CYS A 145 3.58 -0.67 11.10
C CYS A 145 2.61 -1.11 12.21
N GLY A 146 2.19 -0.14 13.02
CA GLY A 146 1.30 -0.39 14.15
C GLY A 146 2.04 -0.87 15.41
N PRO A 147 1.30 -1.38 16.41
CA PRO A 147 1.91 -1.75 17.69
C PRO A 147 2.68 -3.06 17.61
N GLY A 148 3.85 -3.11 18.24
CA GLY A 148 4.62 -4.34 18.42
C GLY A 148 3.96 -5.33 19.40
N ALA A 149 4.33 -6.61 19.29
CA ALA A 149 3.90 -7.67 20.18
C ALA A 149 4.70 -7.65 21.48
N ARG A 150 4.03 -7.75 22.63
CA ARG A 150 4.65 -7.61 23.97
C ARG A 150 5.01 -8.96 24.56
N ALA A 151 6.18 -9.02 25.19
CA ALA A 151 6.56 -10.17 26.00
C ALA A 151 5.51 -10.47 27.12
N PRO A 152 5.34 -11.74 27.52
CA PRO A 152 5.99 -12.94 26.97
C PRO A 152 5.44 -13.31 25.59
N LEU A 153 6.31 -13.81 24.71
CA LEU A 153 5.96 -14.31 23.38
C LEU A 153 6.27 -15.81 23.26
N VAL A 154 5.50 -16.49 22.41
CA VAL A 154 5.79 -17.86 21.95
C VAL A 154 5.81 -17.89 20.44
N THR A 155 6.69 -18.71 19.89
CA THR A 155 6.85 -18.90 18.45
C THR A 155 6.38 -20.29 18.05
N TYR A 156 5.61 -20.38 16.97
CA TYR A 156 5.30 -21.63 16.29
C TYR A 156 5.86 -21.57 14.87
N SER A 157 6.58 -22.61 14.47
CA SER A 157 7.18 -22.71 13.14
C SER A 157 6.49 -23.81 12.34
N GLY A 158 6.05 -23.46 11.13
CA GLY A 158 5.60 -24.38 10.11
C GLY A 158 6.61 -24.47 8.95
N SER A 159 6.34 -25.35 7.98
CA SER A 159 7.26 -25.59 6.85
C SER A 159 7.47 -24.38 5.92
N ALA A 160 6.53 -23.43 5.88
CA ALA A 160 6.57 -22.27 5.00
C ALA A 160 6.23 -20.93 5.69
N ALA A 161 6.01 -20.98 7.01
CA ALA A 161 5.56 -19.83 7.78
C ALA A 161 5.97 -19.96 9.25
N GLU A 162 6.01 -18.85 9.95
CA GLU A 162 6.25 -18.72 11.38
C GLU A 162 5.17 -17.81 11.96
N ILE A 163 4.80 -18.02 13.23
CA ILE A 163 3.92 -17.13 13.95
C ILE A 163 4.45 -16.88 15.37
N LEU A 164 4.55 -15.61 15.74
CA LEU A 164 4.81 -15.15 17.10
C LEU A 164 3.48 -14.74 17.74
N VAL A 165 3.22 -15.16 18.97
CA VAL A 165 1.97 -14.89 19.69
C VAL A 165 2.23 -14.40 21.11
N GLU A 166 1.52 -13.35 21.54
CA GLU A 166 1.51 -12.89 22.93
C GLU A 166 0.93 -13.92 23.91
N ARG A 167 1.73 -14.31 24.90
CA ARG A 167 1.33 -15.13 26.05
C ARG A 167 0.94 -14.29 27.26
N SER A 168 0.11 -14.88 28.11
CA SER A 168 -0.26 -14.30 29.40
C SER A 168 0.99 -14.19 30.28
N PRO A 169 1.25 -13.02 30.91
CA PRO A 169 2.37 -12.85 31.84
C PRO A 169 2.10 -13.52 33.19
N PHE A 170 0.85 -13.94 33.45
CA PHE A 170 0.43 -14.50 34.73
C PHE A 170 0.30 -16.03 34.70
N THR A 171 0.09 -16.61 33.51
CA THR A 171 -0.24 -18.03 33.34
C THR A 171 0.38 -18.55 32.04
N ALA A 172 1.22 -19.57 32.13
CA ALA A 172 1.92 -20.13 30.97
C ALA A 172 0.95 -20.79 29.97
N ASP A 173 -0.13 -21.41 30.44
CA ASP A 173 -1.10 -22.16 29.65
C ASP A 173 -2.16 -21.29 28.94
N ARG A 174 -1.89 -19.99 28.74
CA ARG A 174 -2.82 -19.06 28.08
C ARG A 174 -2.12 -18.02 27.22
N PHE A 175 -2.79 -17.64 26.15
CA PHE A 175 -2.51 -16.40 25.43
C PHE A 175 -3.11 -15.19 26.17
N ARG A 176 -2.67 -13.99 25.80
CA ARG A 176 -3.42 -12.78 26.12
C ARG A 176 -4.79 -12.81 25.42
N ALA A 177 -5.76 -12.07 25.92
CA ALA A 177 -7.10 -12.01 25.34
C ALA A 177 -7.57 -10.55 25.27
N PRO A 178 -7.60 -9.92 24.07
CA PRO A 178 -7.04 -10.42 22.82
C PRO A 178 -5.50 -10.53 22.88
N ALA A 179 -4.92 -11.42 22.07
CA ALA A 179 -3.48 -11.53 21.87
C ALA A 179 -3.09 -10.93 20.53
N ARG A 180 -1.94 -10.25 20.49
CA ARG A 180 -1.28 -9.93 19.23
C ARG A 180 -0.58 -11.16 18.69
N ALA A 181 -0.78 -11.42 17.40
CA ALA A 181 -0.05 -12.40 16.65
C ALA A 181 0.63 -11.74 15.45
N ILE A 182 1.86 -12.16 15.15
CA ILE A 182 2.63 -11.75 13.99
C ILE A 182 2.93 -13.00 13.18
N VAL A 183 2.36 -13.10 11.99
CA VAL A 183 2.57 -14.22 11.06
C VAL A 183 3.52 -13.79 9.96
N THR A 184 4.57 -14.57 9.74
CA THR A 184 5.55 -14.38 8.68
C THR A 184 5.51 -15.56 7.74
N TYR A 185 5.37 -15.34 6.44
CA TYR A 185 5.36 -16.41 5.43
C TYR A 185 5.90 -15.91 4.09
N ASN A 186 6.33 -16.84 3.26
CA ASN A 186 6.68 -16.52 1.88
C ASN A 186 5.44 -16.73 0.99
N THR A 187 5.06 -15.70 0.25
CA THR A 187 4.12 -15.81 -0.87
C THR A 187 4.86 -16.37 -2.08
N PRO A 188 4.29 -17.35 -2.81
CA PRO A 188 4.91 -17.93 -4.00
C PRO A 188 5.10 -16.91 -5.13
#